data_AF-W1XGR6-F1
#
_entry.id   AF-W1XGR6-F1
#
_cell.length_a   1.000
_cell.length_b   1.000
_cell.length_c   1.000
_cell.angle_alpha   90.00
_cell.angle_beta   90.00
_cell.angle_gamma   90.00
#
_symmetry.space_group_name_H-M   'P 1'
#
loop_
_entity.id
_entity.type
_entity.pdbx_description
1 polymer ?
#
loop_
_entity_poly.entity_id
_entity_poly.type
_entity_poly.pdbx_seq_one_letter_code
_entity_poly.pdbx_strand_id
1 'polypeptide(L)'
;PDAIGEMRNMQIPVYVYKTPTTVEEAKAVIHEIAGLLHASDEKMIASMDADLKTVEELANKHTGERPVVAFYTQFGLTGGKGSTFDDMTKYLKVTNAAAQLGLGPFDNGTREDLIKANPDIIIIPSVAYTS
;
A
#
# COMPACT_ATOMS: atom_id res chain seq x y z
N PRO A 1 -7.93 27.45 -12.30
CA PRO A 1 -7.34 26.33 -13.06
C PRO A 1 -6.61 25.41 -12.08
N ASP A 2 -6.73 24.10 -12.20
CA ASP A 2 -5.84 23.18 -11.48
C ASP A 2 -4.51 23.02 -12.26
N ALA A 3 -3.46 22.52 -11.60
CA ALA A 3 -2.14 22.38 -12.22
C ALA A 3 -2.19 21.53 -13.51
N ILE A 4 -3.08 20.54 -13.57
CA ILE A 4 -3.31 19.69 -14.74
C ILE A 4 -3.88 20.51 -15.91
N GLY A 5 -4.88 21.36 -15.66
CA GLY A 5 -5.48 22.24 -16.65
C GLY A 5 -4.47 23.24 -17.23
N GLU A 6 -3.57 23.77 -16.40
CA GLU A 6 -2.52 24.69 -16.85
C GLU A 6 -1.53 24.01 -17.80
N MET A 7 -1.04 22.81 -17.46
CA MET A 7 -0.15 22.04 -18.34
C MET A 7 -0.81 21.73 -19.69
N ARG A 8 -2.09 21.35 -19.70
CA ARG A 8 -2.84 21.10 -20.93
C ARG A 8 -3.01 22.37 -21.78
N ASN A 9 -3.27 23.52 -21.15
CA ASN A 9 -3.35 24.81 -21.85
C ASN A 9 -2.02 25.21 -22.49
N MET A 10 -0.90 24.81 -21.89
CA MET A 10 0.45 24.98 -22.44
C MET A 10 0.79 23.94 -23.53
N GLN A 11 -0.17 23.10 -23.94
CA GLN A 11 0.02 22.03 -24.92
C GLN A 11 1.04 20.97 -24.48
N ILE A 12 1.26 20.82 -23.18
CA ILE A 12 2.05 19.71 -22.63
C ILE A 12 1.17 18.46 -22.66
N PRO A 13 1.62 17.34 -23.25
CA PRO A 13 0.90 16.07 -23.17
C PRO A 13 0.82 15.59 -21.72
N VAL A 14 -0.40 15.46 -21.20
CA VAL A 14 -0.64 15.01 -19.81
C VAL A 14 -1.58 13.81 -19.81
N TYR A 15 -1.09 12.70 -19.25
CA TYR A 15 -1.89 11.52 -18.94
C TYR A 15 -2.18 11.48 -17.44
N VAL A 16 -3.44 11.23 -17.05
CA VAL A 16 -3.87 11.17 -15.66
C VAL A 16 -4.44 9.79 -15.40
N TYR A 17 -3.90 9.11 -14.40
CA TYR A 17 -4.35 7.79 -13.97
C TYR A 17 -4.65 7.81 -12.46
N LYS A 18 -5.47 6.85 -12.01
CA LYS A 18 -5.80 6.67 -10.59
C LYS A 18 -4.59 6.07 -9.87
N THR A 19 -4.19 6.65 -8.74
CA THR A 19 -3.18 6.03 -7.86
C THR A 19 -3.70 4.68 -7.34
N PRO A 20 -2.97 3.57 -7.57
CA PRO A 20 -3.41 2.26 -7.14
C PRO A 20 -3.28 2.08 -5.62
N THR A 21 -4.22 1.35 -5.04
CA THR A 21 -4.28 1.04 -3.60
C THR A 21 -4.25 -0.46 -3.31
N THR A 22 -4.21 -1.30 -4.34
CA THR A 22 -4.03 -2.75 -4.23
C THR A 22 -2.96 -3.23 -5.19
N VAL A 23 -2.43 -4.43 -4.94
CA VAL A 23 -1.50 -5.10 -5.86
C VAL A 23 -2.14 -5.32 -7.23
N GLU A 24 -3.42 -5.67 -7.28
CA GLU A 24 -4.17 -5.84 -8.52
C GLU A 24 -4.27 -4.54 -9.30
N GLU A 25 -4.64 -3.43 -8.64
CA GLU A 25 -4.68 -2.11 -9.26
C GLU A 25 -3.29 -1.67 -9.73
N ALA A 26 -2.24 -1.97 -8.97
CA ALA A 26 -0.86 -1.63 -9.36
C ALA A 26 -0.46 -2.35 -10.66
N LYS A 27 -0.78 -3.64 -10.79
CA LYS A 27 -0.56 -4.39 -12.04
C LYS A 27 -1.37 -3.82 -13.21
N ALA A 28 -2.62 -3.45 -12.96
CA ALA A 28 -3.47 -2.83 -13.98
C ALA A 28 -2.89 -1.49 -14.48
N VAL A 29 -2.39 -0.65 -13.56
CA VAL A 29 -1.74 0.62 -13.91
C VAL A 29 -0.43 0.39 -14.67
N ILE A 30 0.37 -0.61 -14.31
CA ILE A 30 1.57 -0.98 -15.07
C ILE A 30 1.20 -1.35 -16.51
N HIS A 31 0.16 -2.18 -16.69
CA HIS A 31 -0.32 -2.57 -18.00
C HIS A 31 -0.83 -1.39 -18.83
N GLU A 32 -1.61 -0.50 -18.20
CA GLU A 32 -2.13 0.73 -18.80
C GLU A 32 -1.00 1.64 -19.31
N ILE A 33 0.01 1.89 -18.46
CA ILE A 33 1.16 2.73 -18.82
C ILE A 33 2.01 2.06 -19.91
N ALA A 34 2.22 0.74 -19.84
CA ALA A 34 2.96 0.01 -20.87
C ALA A 34 2.26 0.12 -22.24
N GLY A 35 0.92 0.01 -22.27
CA GLY A 35 0.12 0.22 -23.47
C GLY A 35 0.27 1.63 -24.05
N LEU A 36 0.24 2.66 -23.18
CA LEU A 36 0.44 4.06 -23.58
C LEU A 36 1.82 4.30 -24.18
N LEU A 37 2.85 3.62 -23.67
CA LEU A 37 4.23 3.76 -24.11
C LEU A 37 4.60 2.80 -25.26
N HIS A 38 3.67 1.94 -25.70
CA HIS A 38 3.94 0.85 -26.64
C HIS A 38 5.11 -0.05 -26.19
N ALA A 39 5.21 -0.30 -24.89
CA ALA A 39 6.23 -1.13 -24.26
C ALA A 39 5.63 -2.43 -23.71
N SER A 40 6.49 -3.40 -23.40
CA SER A 40 6.10 -4.64 -22.74
C SER A 40 6.23 -4.51 -21.21
N ASP A 41 5.24 -5.02 -20.49
CA ASP A 41 5.17 -5.08 -19.02
C ASP A 41 5.50 -6.48 -18.45
N GLU A 42 5.60 -7.51 -19.31
CA GLU A 42 5.65 -8.92 -18.92
C GLU A 42 6.70 -9.21 -17.85
N LYS A 43 7.92 -8.69 -18.02
CA LYS A 43 9.02 -8.89 -17.07
C LYS A 43 8.74 -8.25 -15.71
N MET A 44 8.11 -7.08 -15.70
CA MET A 44 7.81 -6.35 -14.48
C MET A 44 6.71 -7.07 -13.69
N ILE A 45 5.63 -7.47 -14.38
CA ILE A 45 4.53 -8.22 -13.78
C ILE A 45 5.01 -9.57 -13.26
N ALA A 46 5.81 -10.31 -14.05
CA ALA A 46 6.37 -11.59 -13.63
C ALA A 46 7.29 -11.47 -12.40
N SER A 47 8.06 -10.38 -12.30
CA SER A 47 8.87 -10.11 -11.11
C SER A 47 8.00 -9.86 -9.89
N MET A 48 6.95 -9.04 -10.03
CA MET A 48 6.00 -8.80 -8.93
C MET A 48 5.33 -10.10 -8.46
N ASP A 49 4.93 -10.97 -9.40
CA ASP A 49 4.35 -12.27 -9.07
C ASP A 49 5.32 -13.18 -8.31
N ALA A 50 6.59 -13.20 -8.71
CA ALA A 50 7.62 -13.97 -8.02
C ALA A 50 7.87 -13.45 -6.60
N ASP A 51 7.90 -12.13 -6.41
CA ASP A 51 8.08 -11.51 -5.09
C ASP A 51 6.89 -11.80 -4.16
N LEU A 52 5.66 -11.64 -4.66
CA LEU A 52 4.44 -11.95 -3.90
C LEU A 52 4.37 -13.42 -3.53
N LYS A 53 4.70 -14.32 -4.45
CA LYS A 53 4.75 -15.76 -4.19
C LYS A 53 5.77 -16.08 -3.09
N THR A 54 6.95 -15.46 -3.12
CA THR A 54 7.97 -15.63 -2.07
C THR A 54 7.43 -15.21 -0.70
N VAL A 55 6.74 -14.06 -0.64
CA VAL A 55 6.12 -13.55 0.58
C VAL A 55 5.04 -14.50 1.09
N GLU A 56 4.13 -14.94 0.22
CA GLU A 56 3.05 -15.86 0.58
C GLU A 56 3.59 -17.20 1.06
N GLU A 57 4.59 -17.77 0.39
CA GLU A 57 5.22 -19.03 0.80
C GLU A 57 5.88 -18.91 2.19
N LEU A 58 6.50 -17.77 2.51
CA LEU A 58 7.04 -17.51 3.84
C LEU A 58 5.93 -17.35 4.88
N ALA A 59 4.90 -16.56 4.59
CA ALA A 59 3.74 -16.38 5.46
C ALA A 59 3.01 -17.70 5.74
N ASN A 60 2.93 -18.60 4.74
CA ASN A 60 2.31 -19.91 4.84
C ASN A 60 3.03 -20.89 5.78
N LYS A 61 4.31 -20.66 6.09
CA LYS A 61 5.07 -21.50 7.03
C LYS A 61 4.67 -21.23 8.48
N HIS A 62 4.05 -20.09 8.77
CA HIS A 62 3.57 -19.77 10.11
C HIS A 62 2.25 -20.48 10.39
N THR A 63 2.21 -21.26 11.46
CA THR A 63 1.04 -22.05 11.89
C THR A 63 0.36 -21.53 13.14
N GLY A 64 0.95 -20.51 13.80
CA GLY A 64 0.42 -19.90 15.01
C GLY A 64 -0.65 -18.84 14.74
N GLU A 65 -1.02 -18.10 15.79
CA GLU A 65 -1.90 -16.94 15.66
C GLU A 65 -1.31 -15.89 14.71
N ARG A 66 -2.17 -15.23 13.95
CA ARG A 66 -1.75 -14.20 13.00
C ARG A 66 -1.27 -12.97 13.78
N PRO A 67 -0.01 -12.53 13.61
CA PRO A 67 0.50 -11.35 14.29
C PRO A 67 -0.35 -10.12 13.97
N VAL A 68 -0.62 -9.29 14.97
CA VAL A 68 -1.21 -7.97 14.82
C VAL A 68 -0.11 -6.98 14.48
N VAL A 69 -0.24 -6.33 13.33
CA VAL A 69 0.77 -5.40 12.81
C VAL A 69 0.20 -4.00 12.72
N ALA A 70 0.90 -3.05 13.33
CA ALA A 70 0.62 -1.63 13.25
C ALA A 70 1.56 -0.96 12.25
N PHE A 71 1.00 -0.19 11.32
CA PHE A 71 1.76 0.75 10.51
C PHE A 71 1.68 2.13 11.15
N TYR A 72 2.80 2.61 11.67
CA TYR A 72 2.85 3.81 12.50
C TYR A 72 3.77 4.86 11.87
N THR A 73 3.24 6.07 11.70
CA THR A 73 3.96 7.19 11.08
C THR A 73 3.96 8.41 12.00
N GLN A 74 4.54 9.52 11.55
CA GLN A 74 4.44 10.80 12.25
C GLN A 74 2.99 11.25 12.50
N PHE A 75 2.03 10.78 11.70
CA PHE A 75 0.60 11.09 11.85
C PHE A 75 -0.13 10.17 12.84
N GLY A 76 0.53 9.13 13.35
CA GLY A 76 -0.08 8.14 14.24
C GLY A 76 -0.26 6.76 13.58
N LEU A 77 -1.22 5.99 14.09
CA LEU A 77 -1.58 4.67 13.55
C LEU A 77 -2.35 4.87 12.24
N THR A 78 -1.79 4.40 11.13
CA THR A 78 -2.36 4.62 9.79
C THR A 78 -2.43 3.32 9.00
N GLY A 79 -2.85 3.39 7.73
CA GLY A 79 -2.99 2.22 6.87
C GLY A 79 -4.23 1.39 7.20
N GLY A 80 -5.34 2.04 7.53
CA GLY A 80 -6.61 1.39 7.79
C GLY A 80 -7.24 0.71 6.57
N LYS A 81 -8.48 0.25 6.73
CA LYS A 81 -9.22 -0.56 5.74
C LYS A 81 -9.24 0.10 4.37
N GLY A 82 -8.89 -0.65 3.32
CA GLY A 82 -8.86 -0.16 1.94
C GLY A 82 -7.63 0.66 1.57
N SER A 83 -6.62 0.74 2.43
CA SER A 83 -5.29 1.29 2.09
C SER A 83 -4.41 0.25 1.39
N THR A 84 -3.30 0.70 0.79
CA THR A 84 -2.25 -0.20 0.28
C THR A 84 -1.69 -1.11 1.36
N PHE A 85 -1.50 -0.60 2.58
CA PHE A 85 -1.03 -1.41 3.69
C PHE A 85 -2.03 -2.53 4.03
N ASP A 86 -3.32 -2.21 4.07
CA ASP A 86 -4.39 -3.18 4.30
C ASP A 86 -4.41 -4.30 3.24
N ASP A 87 -4.24 -3.96 1.97
CA ASP A 87 -4.12 -4.95 0.90
C ASP A 87 -2.90 -5.85 1.08
N MET A 88 -1.74 -5.26 1.41
CA MET A 88 -0.50 -5.99 1.66
C MET A 88 -0.60 -6.98 2.83
N THR A 89 -1.40 -6.68 3.86
CA THR A 89 -1.56 -7.58 5.02
C THR A 89 -2.13 -8.95 4.64
N LYS A 90 -2.89 -9.04 3.54
CA LYS A 90 -3.48 -10.29 3.03
C LYS A 90 -2.39 -11.28 2.59
N TYR A 91 -1.37 -10.78 1.90
CA TYR A 91 -0.21 -11.56 1.42
C TYR A 91 0.70 -11.99 2.58
N LEU A 92 0.84 -11.12 3.57
CA LEU A 92 1.67 -11.36 4.76
C LEU A 92 0.98 -12.29 5.78
N LYS A 93 -0.32 -12.56 5.62
CA LYS A 93 -1.17 -13.28 6.59
C LYS A 93 -1.13 -12.69 8.00
N VAL A 94 -1.05 -11.37 8.09
CA VAL A 94 -1.07 -10.64 9.35
C VAL A 94 -2.42 -9.97 9.57
N THR A 95 -2.65 -9.49 10.78
CA THR A 95 -3.84 -8.75 11.16
C THR A 95 -3.53 -7.25 11.18
N ASN A 96 -4.27 -6.46 10.41
CA ASN A 96 -4.08 -5.02 10.35
C ASN A 96 -4.68 -4.32 11.59
N ALA A 97 -3.81 -3.79 12.46
CA ALA A 97 -4.21 -3.10 13.69
C ALA A 97 -5.13 -1.90 13.43
N ALA A 98 -4.84 -1.08 12.41
CA ALA A 98 -5.63 0.10 12.09
C ALA A 98 -7.04 -0.29 11.60
N ALA A 99 -7.12 -1.29 10.73
CA ALA A 99 -8.40 -1.78 10.22
C ALA A 99 -9.25 -2.44 11.32
N GLN A 100 -8.65 -3.13 12.30
CA GLN A 100 -9.37 -3.69 13.45
C GLN A 100 -10.06 -2.62 14.30
N LEU A 101 -9.47 -1.43 14.39
CA LEU A 101 -10.04 -0.29 15.09
C LEU A 101 -11.06 0.48 14.25
N GLY A 102 -11.33 0.05 13.01
CA GLY A 102 -12.29 0.68 12.12
C GLY A 102 -11.76 1.91 11.38
N LEU A 103 -10.45 2.14 11.39
CA LEU A 103 -9.83 3.22 10.62
C LEU A 103 -9.92 2.91 9.12
N GLY A 104 -10.23 3.93 8.33
CA GLY A 104 -10.20 3.92 6.87
C GLY A 104 -8.82 4.22 6.30
N PRO A 105 -8.72 4.39 4.97
CA PRO A 105 -7.43 4.49 4.28
C PRO A 105 -6.70 5.82 4.52
N PHE A 106 -7.42 6.86 4.94
CA PHE A 106 -6.90 8.20 5.19
C PHE A 106 -7.05 8.66 6.65
N ASP A 107 -7.56 7.77 7.51
CA ASP A 107 -7.72 8.05 8.93
C ASP A 107 -6.38 7.85 9.66
N ASN A 108 -6.19 8.61 10.74
CA ASN A 108 -5.04 8.49 11.61
C ASN A 108 -5.51 8.28 13.06
N GLY A 109 -5.14 7.13 13.62
CA GLY A 109 -5.34 6.80 15.02
C GLY A 109 -4.29 7.44 15.91
N THR A 110 -4.66 7.61 17.17
CA THR A 110 -3.86 8.22 18.23
C THR A 110 -2.83 7.25 18.83
N ARG A 111 -2.02 7.72 19.80
CA ARG A 111 -1.13 6.85 20.58
C ARG A 111 -1.92 5.89 21.45
N GLU A 112 -3.05 6.34 21.97
CA GLU A 112 -3.99 5.56 22.76
C GLU A 112 -4.61 4.44 21.91
N ASP A 113 -4.91 4.71 20.63
CA ASP A 113 -5.35 3.69 19.67
C ASP A 113 -4.26 2.64 19.42
N LEU A 114 -2.99 3.03 19.31
CA LEU A 114 -1.88 2.08 19.21
C LEU A 114 -1.79 1.17 20.46
N ILE A 115 -1.91 1.75 21.65
CA ILE A 115 -1.91 0.98 22.92
C ILE A 115 -3.11 0.03 22.95
N LYS A 116 -4.29 0.51 22.55
CA LYS A 116 -5.53 -0.29 22.51
C LYS A 116 -5.43 -1.44 21.50
N ALA A 117 -4.79 -1.23 20.36
CA ALA A 117 -4.58 -2.26 19.35
C ALA A 117 -3.61 -3.35 19.81
N ASN A 118 -2.71 -3.04 20.75
CA ASN A 118 -1.72 -3.96 21.31
C ASN A 118 -1.01 -4.82 20.22
N PRO A 119 -0.32 -4.19 19.25
CA PRO A 119 0.27 -4.92 18.13
C PRO A 119 1.50 -5.73 18.56
N ASP A 120 1.69 -6.88 17.93
CA ASP A 120 2.92 -7.69 18.06
C ASP A 120 4.10 -7.03 17.34
N ILE A 121 3.83 -6.31 16.25
CA ILE A 121 4.84 -5.68 15.40
C ILE A 121 4.40 -4.25 15.07
N ILE A 122 5.34 -3.32 15.21
CA ILE A 122 5.16 -1.93 14.76
C ILE A 122 6.13 -1.68 13.60
N ILE A 123 5.57 -1.42 12.42
CA ILE A 123 6.31 -1.00 11.22
C ILE A 123 6.35 0.52 11.21
N ILE A 124 7.56 1.07 11.16
CA ILE A 124 7.78 2.51 11.04
C ILE A 124 8.56 2.77 9.76
N PRO A 125 8.05 3.58 8.80
CA PRO A 125 8.77 3.87 7.58
C PRO A 125 10.03 4.69 7.89
N SER A 126 11.15 4.35 7.25
CA SER A 126 12.46 4.96 7.51
C SER A 126 12.49 6.48 7.29
N VAL A 127 11.71 6.97 6.32
CA VAL A 127 11.59 8.40 6.00
C VAL A 127 10.82 9.21 7.05
N ALA A 128 10.15 8.57 8.01
CA ALA A 128 9.39 9.28 9.05
C ALA A 128 10.28 9.95 10.12
N TYR A 129 11.59 9.69 10.12
CA TYR A 129 12.53 10.22 11.14
C TYR A 129 13.78 10.90 10.57
N THR A 130 13.82 11.18 9.26
CA THR A 130 14.95 11.89 8.63
C THR A 130 14.64 13.35 8.28
N SER A 131 13.60 13.94 8.88
CA SER A 131 13.22 15.35 8.72
C SER A 131 13.31 16.08 10.05
#